data_AF-A0A535BS33-F1
#
_entry.id   AF-A0A535BS33-F1
#
_cell.length_a   1.000
_cell.length_b   1.000
_cell.length_c   1.000
_cell.angle_alpha   90.00
_cell.angle_beta   90.00
_cell.angle_gamma   90.00
#
_symmetry.space_group_name_H-M   'P 1'
#
loop_
_entity.id
_entity.type
_entity.pdbx_description
1 polymer ?
#
loop_
_entity_poly.entity_id
_entity_poly.type
_entity_poly.pdbx_seq_one_letter_code
_entity_poly.pdbx_strand_id
1 'polypeptide(L)'
;MRRSLAVAAVLLLTLGSYSASLAAVSISTSFIGVRLAESGYIPPNPSGAVGPTQYLVATNGRIRTFTKFGVLDGALNTDTDTFFDTVRNNSSTTYPRVAYDQLSSRWFVVMTNLSTPNRILVAVSSGSTIAAPSSFTFFQFQHD
;
A
#
# COMPACT_ATOMS: atom_id res chain seq x y z
N MET A 1 -73.10 3.59 6.02
CA MET A 1 -72.22 4.01 4.91
C MET A 1 -71.31 5.14 5.40
N ARG A 2 -69.97 4.94 5.32
CA ARG A 2 -68.83 5.88 5.28
C ARG A 2 -68.62 6.85 6.47
N ARG A 3 -67.74 6.54 7.45
CA ARG A 3 -66.25 6.77 7.52
C ARG A 3 -65.87 8.27 7.56
N SER A 4 -65.63 8.88 8.73
CA SER A 4 -64.40 8.91 9.57
C SER A 4 -63.30 9.90 9.12
N LEU A 5 -63.02 10.85 10.02
CA LEU A 5 -61.98 11.89 10.17
C LEU A 5 -60.59 11.66 9.52
N ALA A 6 -59.97 12.73 9.00
CA ALA A 6 -58.60 13.20 9.33
C ALA A 6 -58.02 14.13 8.24
N VAL A 7 -57.55 15.33 8.63
CA VAL A 7 -56.52 16.07 7.89
C VAL A 7 -55.55 16.64 8.92
N ALA A 8 -54.42 15.96 9.11
CA ALA A 8 -53.27 16.46 9.85
C ALA A 8 -52.26 17.02 8.85
N ALA A 9 -51.81 18.26 9.10
CA ALA A 9 -50.97 19.04 8.22
C ALA A 9 -49.56 18.45 8.06
N VAL A 10 -49.11 18.52 6.82
CA VAL A 10 -47.85 18.04 6.26
C VAL A 10 -46.70 18.96 6.64
N LEU A 11 -45.66 18.41 7.29
CA LEU A 11 -44.28 18.87 7.12
C LEU A 11 -43.31 17.73 7.50
N LEU A 12 -43.01 16.85 6.55
CA LEU A 12 -41.86 15.97 6.62
C LEU A 12 -40.99 16.30 5.41
N LEU A 13 -39.97 17.14 5.61
CA LEU A 13 -38.90 17.28 4.63
C LEU A 13 -38.36 15.88 4.36
N THR A 14 -38.32 15.52 3.08
CA THR A 14 -37.82 14.25 2.59
C THR A 14 -36.38 14.06 3.05
N LEU A 15 -36.18 13.34 4.16
CA LEU A 15 -34.97 12.58 4.37
C LEU A 15 -34.94 11.56 3.24
N GLY A 16 -34.31 11.93 2.12
CA GLY A 16 -33.99 11.00 1.06
C GLY A 16 -33.28 9.83 1.72
N SER A 17 -33.93 8.67 1.72
CA SER A 17 -33.35 7.44 2.23
C SER A 17 -32.10 7.17 1.39
N TYR A 18 -30.93 7.45 1.96
CA TYR A 18 -29.67 6.92 1.45
C TYR A 18 -29.72 5.41 1.67
N SER A 19 -30.37 4.70 0.74
CA SER A 19 -30.24 3.26 0.65
C SER A 19 -28.82 3.01 0.16
N ALA A 20 -27.87 2.88 1.09
CA ALA A 20 -26.58 2.32 0.76
C ALA A 20 -26.85 0.88 0.30
N SER A 21 -26.68 0.63 -1.00
CA SER A 21 -26.64 -0.74 -1.50
C SER A 21 -25.48 -1.42 -0.80
N LEU A 22 -25.78 -2.38 0.09
CA LEU A 22 -24.83 -3.37 0.57
C LEU A 22 -24.55 -4.33 -0.58
N ALA A 23 -23.90 -3.85 -1.64
CA ALA A 23 -23.34 -4.72 -2.65
C ALA A 23 -22.30 -5.61 -1.95
N ALA A 24 -22.48 -6.93 -2.06
CA ALA A 24 -21.49 -7.86 -1.53
C ALA A 24 -20.14 -7.55 -2.18
N VAL A 25 -19.14 -7.21 -1.37
CA VAL A 25 -17.77 -7.04 -1.85
C VAL A 25 -17.23 -8.43 -2.16
N SER A 26 -17.15 -8.77 -3.44
CA SER A 26 -16.49 -9.99 -3.90
C SER A 26 -14.99 -9.75 -4.08
N ILE A 27 -14.18 -10.72 -3.69
CA ILE A 27 -12.75 -10.70 -4.04
C ILE A 27 -12.65 -10.92 -5.54
N SER A 28 -12.25 -9.88 -6.27
CA SER A 28 -12.12 -9.96 -7.72
C SER A 28 -10.88 -10.78 -8.14
N THR A 29 -9.80 -10.75 -7.36
CA THR A 29 -8.55 -11.45 -7.70
C THR A 29 -7.74 -11.74 -6.43
N SER A 30 -7.05 -12.89 -6.43
CA SER A 30 -6.05 -13.27 -5.42
C SER A 30 -4.81 -13.79 -6.13
N PHE A 31 -3.62 -13.44 -5.64
CA PHE A 31 -2.35 -13.84 -6.23
C PHE A 31 -1.26 -13.93 -5.16
N ILE A 32 -0.21 -14.67 -5.48
CA ILE A 32 0.96 -14.80 -4.59
C ILE A 32 1.86 -13.57 -4.77
N GLY A 33 2.00 -12.78 -3.69
CA GLY A 33 2.88 -11.61 -3.69
C GLY A 33 4.36 -11.97 -3.64
N VAL A 34 4.78 -12.74 -2.63
CA VAL A 34 6.18 -13.18 -2.45
C VAL A 34 6.23 -14.61 -1.90
N ARG A 35 7.05 -15.47 -2.50
CA ARG A 35 7.39 -16.81 -2.02
C ARG A 35 8.66 -16.80 -1.18
N LEU A 36 8.80 -17.76 -0.27
CA LEU A 36 10.01 -17.94 0.54
C LEU A 36 11.28 -18.11 -0.33
N ALA A 37 11.19 -18.82 -1.46
CA ALA A 37 12.33 -18.98 -2.37
C ALA A 37 12.78 -17.65 -3.03
N GLU A 38 11.94 -16.61 -2.99
CA GLU A 38 12.25 -15.30 -3.55
C GLU A 38 12.73 -14.31 -2.49
N SER A 39 12.25 -14.43 -1.23
CA SER A 39 12.70 -13.59 -0.12
C SER A 39 13.90 -14.17 0.62
N GLY A 40 13.89 -15.46 0.95
CA GLY A 40 14.90 -16.13 1.78
C GLY A 40 14.74 -15.90 3.29
N TYR A 41 13.74 -15.14 3.75
CA TYR A 41 13.60 -14.73 5.15
C TYR A 41 12.44 -15.39 5.88
N ILE A 42 12.70 -15.83 7.12
CA ILE A 42 11.71 -16.28 8.11
C ILE A 42 11.93 -15.50 9.42
N PRO A 43 10.97 -14.68 9.89
CA PRO A 43 9.73 -14.33 9.20
C PRO A 43 9.96 -13.39 8.00
N PRO A 44 9.07 -13.39 7.00
CA PRO A 44 9.18 -12.51 5.83
C PRO A 44 8.77 -11.05 6.11
N ASN A 45 8.06 -10.76 7.20
CA ASN A 45 7.56 -9.41 7.55
C ASN A 45 6.89 -8.64 6.38
N PRO A 46 5.78 -9.13 5.80
CA PRO A 46 5.15 -8.51 4.65
C PRO A 46 4.49 -7.16 4.98
N SER A 47 4.55 -6.23 4.04
CA SER A 47 3.77 -4.99 3.99
C SER A 47 3.45 -4.65 2.55
N GLY A 48 2.30 -4.02 2.29
CA GLY A 48 1.94 -3.60 0.93
C GLY A 48 0.84 -2.57 0.94
N ALA A 49 0.72 -1.84 -0.18
CA ALA A 49 -0.33 -0.85 -0.40
C ALA A 49 -0.81 -0.86 -1.85
N VAL A 50 -2.01 -0.34 -2.06
CA VAL A 50 -2.66 -0.27 -3.37
C VAL A 50 -2.74 1.21 -3.79
N GLY A 51 -2.09 1.56 -4.90
CA GLY A 51 -2.17 2.88 -5.51
C GLY A 51 -3.28 2.96 -6.55
N PRO A 52 -3.26 3.89 -7.51
CA PRO A 52 -4.28 3.98 -8.55
C PRO A 52 -4.17 2.83 -9.57
N THR A 53 -2.94 2.55 -10.03
CA THR A 53 -2.66 1.61 -11.13
C THR A 53 -1.94 0.33 -10.68
N GLN A 54 -1.28 0.36 -9.51
CA GLN A 54 -0.39 -0.70 -9.06
C GLN A 54 -0.69 -1.15 -7.62
N TYR A 55 -0.24 -2.35 -7.30
CA TYR A 55 -0.06 -2.85 -5.94
C TYR A 55 1.44 -3.01 -5.69
N LEU A 56 1.95 -2.42 -4.61
CA LEU A 56 3.33 -2.61 -4.17
C LEU A 56 3.33 -3.51 -2.94
N VAL A 57 4.20 -4.52 -2.95
CA VAL A 57 4.48 -5.36 -1.78
C VAL A 57 5.97 -5.37 -1.48
N ALA A 58 6.29 -5.35 -0.20
CA ALA A 58 7.62 -5.57 0.32
C ALA A 58 7.60 -6.61 1.44
N THR A 59 8.63 -7.45 1.47
CA THR A 59 9.01 -8.35 2.56
C THR A 59 10.46 -8.06 2.89
N ASN A 60 10.99 -8.62 3.98
CA ASN A 60 12.44 -8.77 4.09
C ASN A 60 12.94 -9.50 2.83
N GLY A 61 13.93 -8.94 2.12
CA GLY A 61 14.55 -9.55 0.94
C GLY A 61 13.79 -9.43 -0.38
N ARG A 62 12.64 -8.75 -0.43
CA ARG A 62 11.95 -8.55 -1.71
C ARG A 62 11.05 -7.33 -1.70
N ILE A 63 11.13 -6.52 -2.74
CA ILE A 63 10.16 -5.47 -3.06
C ILE A 63 9.76 -5.58 -4.53
N ARG A 64 8.46 -5.55 -4.82
CA ARG A 64 7.98 -5.61 -6.19
C ARG A 64 6.60 -4.99 -6.39
N THR A 65 6.28 -4.66 -7.64
CA THR A 65 5.00 -4.12 -8.06
C THR A 65 4.22 -5.09 -8.95
N PHE A 66 2.91 -4.99 -8.86
CA PHE A 66 1.94 -5.71 -9.68
C PHE A 66 0.92 -4.73 -10.24
N THR A 67 0.33 -5.09 -11.38
CA THR A 67 -0.95 -4.53 -11.83
C THR A 67 -2.04 -4.80 -10.78
N LYS A 68 -3.17 -4.06 -10.86
CA LYS A 68 -4.35 -4.32 -10.00
C LYS A 68 -4.95 -5.73 -10.12
N PHE A 69 -4.57 -6.48 -11.15
CA PHE A 69 -5.01 -7.84 -11.41
C PHE A 69 -3.97 -8.89 -11.01
N GLY A 70 -2.92 -8.51 -10.27
CA GLY A 70 -1.96 -9.48 -9.72
C GLY A 70 -0.90 -9.99 -10.71
N VAL A 71 -0.74 -9.33 -11.85
CA VAL A 71 0.33 -9.62 -12.83
C VAL A 71 1.52 -8.71 -12.55
N LEU A 72 2.75 -9.24 -12.54
CA LEU A 72 3.97 -8.43 -12.46
C LEU A 72 3.99 -7.42 -13.61
N ASP A 73 4.17 -6.15 -13.28
CA ASP A 73 4.15 -5.06 -14.26
C ASP A 73 5.54 -4.72 -14.84
N GLY A 74 6.59 -5.36 -14.32
CA GLY A 74 7.97 -5.13 -14.76
C GLY A 74 8.59 -3.83 -14.26
N ALA A 75 7.88 -3.01 -13.49
CA ALA A 75 8.38 -1.72 -13.04
C ALA A 75 9.35 -1.84 -11.86
N LEU A 76 9.06 -2.73 -10.91
CA LEU A 76 9.92 -2.97 -9.75
C LEU A 76 9.86 -4.44 -9.36
N ASN A 77 11.02 -5.09 -9.27
CA ASN A 77 11.18 -6.43 -8.70
C ASN A 77 12.64 -6.66 -8.30
N THR A 78 13.00 -6.42 -7.04
CA THR A 78 14.39 -6.49 -6.57
C THR A 78 14.49 -6.86 -5.10
N ASP A 79 15.69 -7.21 -4.65
CA ASP A 79 16.02 -7.35 -3.23
C ASP A 79 15.94 -5.97 -2.51
N THR A 80 15.55 -5.96 -1.24
CA THR A 80 15.37 -4.72 -0.46
C THR A 80 16.69 -4.03 -0.13
N ASP A 81 17.80 -4.77 -0.01
CA ASP A 81 19.13 -4.19 0.17
C ASP A 81 19.58 -3.49 -1.10
N THR A 82 19.32 -4.08 -2.27
CA THR A 82 19.55 -3.40 -3.56
C THR A 82 18.67 -2.16 -3.72
N PHE A 83 17.41 -2.22 -3.28
CA PHE A 83 16.49 -1.09 -3.37
C PHE A 83 16.95 0.11 -2.52
N PHE A 84 17.48 -0.13 -1.32
CA PHE A 84 17.94 0.92 -0.39
C PHE A 84 19.46 1.14 -0.39
N ASP A 85 20.18 0.66 -1.41
CA ASP A 85 21.64 0.54 -1.37
C ASP A 85 22.36 1.85 -1.05
N THR A 86 21.85 2.96 -1.60
CA THR A 86 22.45 4.29 -1.45
C THR A 86 22.33 4.87 -0.03
N VAL A 87 21.47 4.31 0.83
CA VAL A 87 21.15 4.87 2.16
C VAL A 87 21.30 3.89 3.32
N ARG A 88 21.35 2.58 3.05
CA ARG A 88 21.41 1.51 4.07
C ARG A 88 22.77 1.35 4.77
N ASN A 89 23.81 2.03 4.29
CA ASN A 89 25.18 1.98 4.84
C ASN A 89 25.75 0.55 4.89
N ASN A 90 25.62 -0.20 3.79
CA ASN A 90 26.09 -1.58 3.65
C ASN A 90 25.56 -2.57 4.72
N SER A 91 24.51 -2.21 5.45
CA SER A 91 23.82 -3.10 6.39
C SER A 91 22.54 -3.64 5.76
N SER A 92 22.13 -4.84 6.14
CA SER A 92 20.90 -5.46 5.65
C SER A 92 19.66 -4.75 6.16
N THR A 93 18.62 -4.75 5.35
CA THR A 93 17.34 -4.09 5.58
C THR A 93 16.30 -5.06 6.15
N THR A 94 15.41 -4.56 7.00
CA THR A 94 14.35 -5.34 7.63
C THR A 94 13.09 -4.49 7.91
N TYR A 95 11.99 -5.17 8.24
CA TYR A 95 10.72 -4.60 8.69
C TYR A 95 10.12 -3.56 7.72
N PRO A 96 9.77 -3.94 6.49
CA PRO A 96 9.17 -3.01 5.54
C PRO A 96 7.81 -2.47 6.01
N ARG A 97 7.55 -1.21 5.66
CA ARG A 97 6.27 -0.54 5.75
C ARG A 97 6.00 0.18 4.44
N VAL A 98 4.89 -0.14 3.79
CA VAL A 98 4.49 0.42 2.51
C VAL A 98 3.19 1.20 2.70
N ALA A 99 3.15 2.42 2.20
CA ALA A 99 1.94 3.22 2.12
C ALA A 99 1.85 3.93 0.76
N TYR A 100 0.62 4.11 0.29
CA TYR A 100 0.31 5.04 -0.80
C TYR A 100 -0.51 6.17 -0.21
N ASP A 101 -0.03 7.40 -0.33
CA ASP A 101 -0.78 8.59 0.07
C ASP A 101 -1.49 9.18 -1.16
N GLN A 102 -2.81 9.25 -1.08
CA GLN A 102 -3.66 9.76 -2.16
C GLN A 102 -3.54 11.28 -2.31
N LEU A 103 -3.27 12.02 -1.23
CA LEU A 103 -3.21 13.48 -1.27
C LEU A 103 -1.95 13.97 -1.99
N SER A 104 -0.79 13.41 -1.65
CA SER A 104 0.46 13.72 -2.36
C SER A 104 0.62 12.93 -3.65
N SER A 105 -0.21 11.91 -3.88
CA SER A 105 -0.09 10.97 -5.00
C SER A 105 1.28 10.30 -5.05
N ARG A 106 1.77 9.83 -3.90
CA ARG A 106 3.11 9.23 -3.74
C ARG A 106 3.09 7.96 -2.91
N TRP A 107 4.06 7.12 -3.20
CA TRP A 107 4.38 5.91 -2.45
C TRP A 107 5.45 6.22 -1.42
N PHE A 108 5.30 5.65 -0.25
CA PHE A 108 6.26 5.68 0.85
C PHE A 108 6.64 4.25 1.19
N VAL A 109 7.93 3.96 1.20
CA VAL A 109 8.48 2.69 1.69
C VAL A 109 9.46 3.02 2.80
N VAL A 110 9.24 2.44 3.99
CA VAL A 110 10.11 2.63 5.15
C VAL A 110 10.65 1.29 5.60
N MET A 111 11.95 1.22 5.89
CA MET A 111 12.63 0.05 6.44
C MET A 111 13.66 0.48 7.48
N THR A 112 14.13 -0.47 8.28
CA THR A 112 15.25 -0.26 9.21
C THR A 112 16.42 -1.10 8.75
N ASN A 113 17.66 -0.63 8.90
CA ASN A 113 18.83 -1.50 8.71
C ASN A 113 19.23 -2.22 10.01
N LEU A 114 20.10 -3.22 9.92
CA LEU A 114 20.54 -4.01 11.08
C LEU A 114 21.83 -3.50 11.74
N SER A 115 22.29 -2.30 11.40
CA SER A 115 23.52 -1.76 12.02
C SER A 115 23.26 -1.32 13.47
N THR A 116 24.33 -1.16 14.24
CA THR A 116 24.28 -0.51 15.56
C THR A 116 25.22 0.70 15.53
N PRO A 117 24.71 1.94 15.64
CA PRO A 117 23.29 2.31 15.67
C PRO A 117 22.58 2.01 14.33
N ASN A 118 21.26 1.82 14.38
CA ASN A 118 20.44 1.54 13.21
C ASN A 118 19.96 2.83 12.53
N ARG A 119 19.56 2.70 11.26
CA ARG A 119 19.00 3.77 10.44
C ARG A 119 17.57 3.44 10.06
N ILE A 120 16.72 4.45 10.08
CA ILE A 120 15.44 4.43 9.37
C ILE A 120 15.71 4.89 7.94
N LEU A 121 15.28 4.07 6.99
CA LEU A 121 15.44 4.26 5.56
C LEU A 121 14.07 4.61 4.98
N VAL A 122 13.99 5.62 4.14
CA VAL A 122 12.73 6.09 3.55
C VAL A 122 12.91 6.24 2.04
N ALA A 123 12.00 5.65 1.27
CA ALA A 123 11.90 5.88 -0.16
C ALA A 123 10.56 6.57 -0.46
N VAL A 124 10.60 7.66 -1.22
CA VAL A 124 9.41 8.42 -1.64
C VAL A 124 9.35 8.46 -3.15
N SER A 125 8.23 8.03 -3.75
CA SER A 125 8.09 8.05 -5.21
C SER A 125 7.91 9.48 -5.75
N SER A 126 8.26 9.69 -7.01
CA SER A 126 8.08 10.94 -7.75
C SER A 126 6.63 11.25 -8.10
N GLY A 127 5.77 10.23 -8.14
CA GLY A 127 4.34 10.33 -8.40
C GLY A 127 3.60 9.01 -8.17
N SER A 128 2.39 8.92 -8.73
CA SER A 128 1.44 7.84 -8.43
C SER A 128 1.76 6.50 -9.09
N THR A 129 2.50 6.54 -10.19
CA THR A 129 2.94 5.35 -10.94
C THR A 129 4.43 5.15 -10.75
N ILE A 130 4.81 3.95 -10.33
CA ILE A 130 6.19 3.49 -10.25
C ILE A 130 6.52 2.87 -11.60
N ALA A 131 7.49 3.45 -12.31
CA ALA A 131 7.92 2.96 -13.63
C ALA A 131 9.24 2.18 -13.56
N ALA A 132 10.07 2.50 -12.56
CA ALA A 132 11.38 1.90 -12.33
C ALA A 132 11.81 2.16 -10.87
N PRO A 133 12.88 1.54 -10.35
CA PRO A 133 13.48 1.93 -9.08
C PRO A 133 13.84 3.43 -9.01
N SER A 134 14.21 4.04 -10.15
CA SER A 134 14.49 5.48 -10.27
C SER A 134 13.29 6.39 -10.06
N SER A 135 12.08 5.83 -9.93
CA SER A 135 10.90 6.59 -9.48
C SER A 135 11.02 7.04 -8.03
N PHE A 136 11.99 6.54 -7.24
CA PHE A 136 12.13 6.88 -5.83
C PHE A 136 13.30 7.82 -5.55
N THR A 137 13.08 8.73 -4.60
CA THR A 137 14.13 9.44 -3.88
C THR A 137 14.32 8.81 -2.50
N PHE A 138 15.57 8.61 -2.09
CA PHE A 138 15.92 7.88 -0.88
C PHE A 138 16.48 8.82 0.20
N PHE A 139 16.06 8.58 1.43
CA PHE A 139 16.46 9.32 2.62
C PHE A 139 16.85 8.34 3.73
N GLN A 140 17.61 8.84 4.70
CA GLN A 140 17.85 8.11 5.95
C GLN A 140 18.06 9.06 7.11
N PHE A 141 17.78 8.55 8.30
CA PHE A 141 18.19 9.15 9.56
C PHE A 141 18.50 8.04 10.57
N GLN A 142 19.39 8.33 11.52
CA GLN A 142 19.64 7.44 12.64
C GLN A 142 18.52 7.64 13.68
N HIS A 143 18.02 6.55 14.26
CA HIS A 143 17.18 6.65 15.44
C HIS A 143 18.08 6.73 16.68
N ASP A 144 17.78 7.67 17.56
CA ASP A 144 18.49 7.94 18.82
C ASP A 144 18.59 6.69 19.72
#